data_AF-A0A0G3GEY9-F1
#
_entry.id   AF-A0A0G3GEY9-F1
#
_cell.length_a   1.000
_cell.length_b   1.000
_cell.length_c   1.000
_cell.angle_alpha   90.00
_cell.angle_beta   90.00
_cell.angle_gamma   90.00
#
_symmetry.space_group_name_H-M   'P 1'
#
loop_
_entity.id
_entity.type
_entity.pdbx_description
1 polymer ?
#
loop_
_entity_poly.entity_id
_entity_poly.type
_entity_poly.pdbx_seq_one_letter_code
_entity_poly.pdbx_strand_id
1 'polypeptide(L)'
;MSKLAVCSLAALAFSAAAHAADIDVQLGSTERVTRLFAYPNNCNVICFRNWTLEQTVEHYLTQSVQRDGYGTAKVSVKRDKDKVYAHISGVPKGYGQPLTALLNAGDLAYTGATKLNSEKKWAYNWYLFLPLGMALENRKSIELLHFPPDYSLTQAQDYLESATTDRWASLLTDNGVPAAQTPGYQTIIDIAPIAAPSNAGQTLEGLYGYFNAYQTTMVKQLTQTTGGASLPMVAFGAPVRNWIKTQYGQTVNVLGLATITPAGGTPVPVLGSNHPSYIWYAADKDNYDGDEAKADAAGLKVMGQDLSAACWQAGMGSKPGTDPTTQLNQCTQTWQVTQKEKTCELFYTTIRKLTPEEAAKTCDTPAIKTQLPQLKAPMPLPAEPV
;
A
#
# COMPACT_ATOMS: atom_id res chain seq x y z
N MET A 1 -22.66 -7.92 59.68
CA MET A 1 -21.45 -7.46 58.97
C MET A 1 -21.62 -7.85 57.51
N SER A 2 -22.02 -6.89 56.69
CA SER A 2 -22.52 -7.10 55.33
C SER A 2 -21.38 -7.08 54.31
N LYS A 3 -21.35 -8.07 53.42
CA LYS A 3 -20.42 -8.15 52.29
C LYS A 3 -20.85 -7.14 51.22
N LEU A 4 -19.97 -6.19 50.91
CA LEU A 4 -20.12 -5.26 49.78
C LEU A 4 -19.55 -5.92 48.53
N ALA A 5 -20.42 -6.21 47.57
CA ALA A 5 -20.04 -6.59 46.21
C ALA A 5 -19.71 -5.31 45.42
N VAL A 6 -18.49 -5.27 44.87
CA VAL A 6 -18.05 -4.21 43.96
C VAL A 6 -18.52 -4.59 42.55
N CYS A 7 -19.51 -3.88 42.02
CA CYS A 7 -19.89 -3.97 40.61
C CYS A 7 -18.96 -3.09 39.76
N SER A 8 -18.21 -3.71 38.86
CA SER A 8 -17.46 -3.03 37.81
C SER A 8 -18.42 -2.41 36.79
N LEU A 9 -18.45 -1.07 36.68
CA LEU A 9 -19.13 -0.39 35.57
C LEU A 9 -18.34 -0.61 34.27
N ALA A 10 -18.93 -1.33 33.32
CA ALA A 10 -18.48 -1.35 31.94
C ALA A 10 -18.75 0.02 31.30
N ALA A 11 -17.70 0.70 30.85
CA ALA A 11 -17.82 1.92 30.06
C ALA A 11 -18.31 1.56 28.65
N LEU A 12 -19.59 1.81 28.38
CA LEU A 12 -20.14 1.84 27.02
C LEU A 12 -19.55 3.06 26.30
N ALA A 13 -18.55 2.83 25.47
CA ALA A 13 -18.11 3.82 24.49
C ALA A 13 -19.24 4.02 23.47
N PHE A 14 -19.97 5.13 23.60
CA PHE A 14 -20.86 5.60 22.56
C PHE A 14 -20.01 6.00 21.35
N SER A 15 -19.87 5.08 20.40
CA SER A 15 -19.50 5.44 19.03
C SER A 15 -20.58 6.37 18.50
N ALA A 16 -20.26 7.66 18.35
CA ALA A 16 -21.12 8.57 17.63
C ALA A 16 -21.32 7.98 16.24
N ALA A 17 -22.51 7.44 15.97
CA ALA A 17 -22.91 7.07 14.63
C ALA A 17 -22.94 8.38 13.83
N ALA A 18 -21.87 8.64 13.07
CA ALA A 18 -21.89 9.66 12.04
C ALA A 18 -23.14 9.38 11.21
N HIS A 19 -24.08 10.32 11.18
CA HIS A 19 -25.35 10.14 10.50
C HIS A 19 -25.09 9.68 9.06
N ALA A 20 -25.48 8.45 8.75
CA ALA A 20 -25.45 7.91 7.40
C ALA A 20 -26.23 8.87 6.50
N ALA A 21 -25.56 9.38 5.47
CA ALA A 21 -26.13 10.28 4.50
C ALA A 21 -26.10 9.61 3.13
N ASP A 22 -27.05 10.04 2.30
CA ASP A 22 -27.00 9.84 0.86
C ASP A 22 -26.29 11.07 0.27
N ILE A 23 -25.23 10.82 -0.49
CA ILE A 23 -24.46 11.87 -1.16
C ILE A 23 -24.45 11.65 -2.67
N ASP A 24 -24.59 12.74 -3.41
CA ASP A 24 -24.40 12.77 -4.85
C ASP A 24 -23.09 13.48 -5.15
N VAL A 25 -22.18 12.80 -5.84
CA VAL A 25 -20.87 13.31 -6.23
C VAL A 25 -20.82 13.41 -7.75
N GLN A 26 -20.66 14.63 -8.28
CA GLN A 26 -20.40 14.82 -9.71
C GLN A 26 -18.94 14.46 -10.00
N LEU A 27 -18.72 13.35 -10.71
CA LEU A 27 -17.37 12.83 -11.00
C LEU A 27 -16.68 13.57 -12.16
N GLY A 28 -17.45 14.29 -12.98
CA GLY A 28 -16.94 15.09 -14.09
C GLY A 28 -17.62 14.75 -15.41
N SER A 29 -16.99 15.14 -16.51
CA SER A 29 -17.45 14.75 -17.84
C SER A 29 -17.20 13.27 -18.11
N THR A 30 -17.97 12.67 -19.03
CA THR A 30 -17.74 11.30 -19.51
C THR A 30 -16.28 11.10 -19.94
N GLU A 31 -15.71 12.04 -20.68
CA GLU A 31 -14.30 11.98 -21.10
C GLU A 31 -13.33 11.94 -19.92
N ARG A 32 -13.52 12.82 -18.93
CA ARG A 32 -12.68 12.85 -17.73
C ARG A 32 -12.79 11.54 -16.95
N VAL A 33 -14.00 11.01 -16.78
CA VAL A 33 -14.18 9.76 -16.03
C VAL A 33 -13.58 8.59 -16.80
N THR A 34 -13.76 8.52 -18.11
CA THR A 34 -13.12 7.52 -18.97
C THR A 34 -11.60 7.47 -18.77
N ARG A 35 -10.91 8.62 -18.86
CA ARG A 35 -9.45 8.65 -18.70
C ARG A 35 -8.98 8.32 -17.27
N LEU A 36 -9.67 8.81 -16.24
CA LEU A 36 -9.22 8.66 -14.84
C LEU A 36 -9.53 7.27 -14.27
N PHE A 37 -10.54 6.58 -14.81
CA PHE A 37 -10.87 5.19 -14.48
C PHE A 37 -10.24 4.18 -15.46
N ALA A 38 -9.34 4.64 -16.33
CA ALA A 38 -8.65 3.87 -17.36
C ALA A 38 -9.59 3.10 -18.31
N TYR A 39 -10.84 3.54 -18.48
CA TYR A 39 -11.85 2.82 -19.25
C TYR A 39 -11.64 2.97 -20.77
N PRO A 40 -11.84 1.91 -21.57
CA PRO A 40 -11.98 0.51 -21.14
C PRO A 40 -10.64 -0.04 -20.66
N ASN A 41 -10.64 -0.70 -19.51
CA ASN A 41 -9.42 -1.12 -18.81
C ASN A 41 -9.11 -2.63 -18.91
N ASN A 42 -9.94 -3.40 -19.62
CA ASN A 42 -9.76 -4.85 -19.80
C ASN A 42 -10.37 -5.38 -21.10
N CYS A 43 -10.32 -4.54 -22.15
CA CYS A 43 -10.85 -4.85 -23.47
C CYS A 43 -9.81 -4.62 -24.57
N ASN A 44 -9.78 -5.53 -25.53
CA ASN A 44 -9.26 -5.29 -26.87
C ASN A 44 -10.39 -5.57 -27.88
N VAL A 45 -10.17 -6.46 -28.86
CA VAL A 45 -11.26 -6.98 -29.72
C VAL A 45 -12.29 -7.77 -28.89
N ILE A 46 -11.86 -8.39 -27.79
CA ILE A 46 -12.68 -9.11 -26.83
C ILE A 46 -12.45 -8.50 -25.45
N CYS A 47 -13.52 -8.25 -24.71
CA CYS A 47 -13.48 -7.79 -23.33
C CYS A 47 -13.40 -8.97 -22.37
N PHE A 48 -12.43 -8.93 -21.44
CA PHE A 48 -12.39 -9.87 -20.32
C PHE A 48 -13.60 -9.65 -19.39
N ARG A 49 -13.94 -8.39 -19.11
CA ARG A 49 -15.22 -8.00 -18.49
C ARG A 49 -15.85 -6.88 -19.31
N ASN A 50 -16.98 -7.16 -19.94
CA ASN A 50 -17.68 -6.18 -20.78
C ASN A 50 -18.52 -5.21 -19.94
N TRP A 51 -17.87 -4.46 -19.06
CA TRP A 51 -18.51 -3.46 -18.22
C TRP A 51 -18.75 -2.15 -18.98
N THR A 52 -19.83 -1.45 -18.63
CA THR A 52 -19.98 -0.04 -19.01
C THR A 52 -19.07 0.83 -18.14
N LEU A 53 -18.85 2.09 -18.55
CA LEU A 53 -18.10 3.05 -17.74
C LEU A 53 -18.69 3.18 -16.32
N GLU A 54 -20.02 3.21 -16.22
CA GLU A 54 -20.75 3.30 -14.95
C GLU A 54 -20.45 2.10 -14.05
N GLN A 55 -20.47 0.89 -14.60
CA GLN A 55 -20.15 -0.34 -13.85
C GLN A 55 -18.68 -0.37 -13.40
N THR A 56 -17.74 0.06 -14.25
CA THR A 56 -16.32 0.17 -13.86
C THR A 56 -16.13 1.16 -12.70
N VAL A 57 -16.78 2.32 -12.77
CA VAL A 57 -16.69 3.34 -11.70
C VAL A 57 -17.37 2.83 -10.43
N GLU A 58 -18.56 2.24 -10.54
CA GLU A 58 -19.34 1.70 -9.42
C GLU A 58 -18.53 0.63 -8.68
N HIS A 59 -17.83 -0.24 -9.40
CA HIS A 59 -16.96 -1.27 -8.85
C HIS A 59 -15.86 -0.68 -7.95
N TYR A 60 -15.05 0.26 -8.45
CA TYR A 60 -13.97 0.85 -7.66
C TYR A 60 -14.49 1.69 -6.48
N LEU A 61 -15.60 2.41 -6.67
CA LEU A 61 -16.18 3.18 -5.57
C LEU A 61 -16.79 2.27 -4.50
N THR A 62 -17.34 1.11 -4.89
CA THR A 62 -17.81 0.08 -3.96
C THR A 62 -16.66 -0.50 -3.14
N GLN A 63 -15.53 -0.81 -3.77
CA GLN A 63 -14.32 -1.24 -3.05
C GLN A 63 -13.86 -0.18 -2.04
N SER A 64 -13.87 1.09 -2.42
CA SER A 64 -13.43 2.20 -1.55
C SER A 64 -14.28 2.27 -0.27
N VAL A 65 -15.62 2.31 -0.39
CA VAL A 65 -16.51 2.39 0.78
C VAL A 65 -16.40 1.15 1.68
N GLN A 66 -16.20 -0.04 1.10
CA GLN A 66 -16.00 -1.27 1.85
C GLN A 66 -14.68 -1.25 2.63
N ARG A 67 -13.60 -0.76 2.02
CA ARG A 67 -12.27 -0.66 2.65
C ARG A 67 -12.17 0.43 3.69
N ASP A 68 -13.01 1.45 3.57
CA ASP A 68 -13.25 2.42 4.64
C ASP A 68 -14.10 1.84 5.79
N GLY A 69 -14.62 0.61 5.67
CA GLY A 69 -15.40 -0.06 6.71
C GLY A 69 -16.88 0.31 6.73
N TYR A 70 -17.40 0.98 5.70
CA TYR A 70 -18.83 1.27 5.56
C TYR A 70 -19.57 0.05 4.98
N GLY A 71 -19.71 -1.01 5.79
CA GLY A 71 -20.23 -2.31 5.34
C GLY A 71 -21.69 -2.30 4.85
N THR A 72 -22.46 -1.25 5.14
CA THR A 72 -23.84 -1.07 4.65
C THR A 72 -23.95 -0.07 3.50
N ALA A 73 -22.84 0.53 3.08
CA ALA A 73 -22.83 1.52 2.02
C ALA A 73 -23.24 0.89 0.68
N LYS A 74 -23.92 1.69 -0.13
CA LYS A 74 -24.29 1.32 -1.51
C LYS A 74 -23.83 2.40 -2.44
N VAL A 75 -23.29 1.99 -3.58
CA VAL A 75 -22.88 2.89 -4.65
C VAL A 75 -23.76 2.61 -5.86
N SER A 76 -24.20 3.66 -6.52
CA SER A 76 -24.71 3.57 -7.90
C SER A 76 -24.13 4.68 -8.75
N VAL A 77 -23.79 4.36 -10.00
CA VAL A 77 -23.23 5.35 -10.93
C VAL A 77 -24.17 5.55 -12.10
N LYS A 78 -24.42 6.81 -12.44
CA LYS A 78 -25.28 7.19 -13.56
C LYS A 78 -24.62 8.23 -14.43
N ARG A 79 -24.97 8.19 -15.70
CA ARG A 79 -24.64 9.23 -16.67
C ARG A 79 -25.90 10.03 -17.00
N ASP A 80 -25.78 11.34 -16.91
CA ASP A 80 -26.77 12.28 -17.43
C ASP A 80 -26.06 13.18 -18.45
N LYS A 81 -26.45 13.05 -19.72
CA LYS A 81 -25.80 13.69 -20.87
C LYS A 81 -24.28 13.42 -20.89
N ASP A 82 -23.50 14.48 -20.77
CA ASP A 82 -22.04 14.47 -20.81
C ASP A 82 -21.39 14.31 -19.43
N LYS A 83 -22.17 14.15 -18.37
CA LYS A 83 -21.69 14.08 -16.98
C LYS A 83 -21.96 12.74 -16.33
N VAL A 84 -21.04 12.33 -15.45
CA VAL A 84 -21.15 11.11 -14.65
C VAL A 84 -21.28 11.50 -13.17
N TYR A 85 -22.18 10.81 -12.47
CA TYR A 85 -22.50 11.03 -11.06
C TYR A 85 -22.43 9.71 -10.31
N ALA A 86 -21.86 9.74 -9.10
CA ALA A 86 -21.95 8.66 -8.14
C ALA A 86 -22.94 9.05 -7.04
N HIS A 87 -23.91 8.19 -6.79
CA HIS A 87 -24.77 8.25 -5.62
C HIS A 87 -24.26 7.24 -4.61
N ILE A 88 -23.91 7.70 -3.40
CA ILE A 88 -23.33 6.87 -2.34
C ILE A 88 -24.19 7.04 -1.09
N SER A 89 -24.76 5.95 -0.58
CA SER A 89 -25.50 5.91 0.67
C SER A 89 -24.73 5.18 1.75
N GLY A 90 -25.10 5.38 3.02
CA GLY A 90 -24.46 4.68 4.15
C GLY A 90 -23.09 5.23 4.54
N VAL A 91 -22.74 6.44 4.10
CA VAL A 91 -21.45 7.10 4.36
C VAL A 91 -21.64 8.47 5.03
N PRO A 92 -20.59 9.08 5.62
CA PRO A 92 -20.67 10.44 6.12
C PRO A 92 -20.95 11.46 5.01
N LYS A 93 -21.65 12.55 5.33
CA LYS A 93 -21.97 13.64 4.39
C LYS A 93 -20.74 14.21 3.66
N GLY A 94 -19.57 14.17 4.29
CA GLY A 94 -18.30 14.66 3.75
C GLY A 94 -17.56 13.70 2.82
N TYR A 95 -18.01 12.45 2.68
CA TYR A 95 -17.26 11.38 2.01
C TYR A 95 -16.95 11.66 0.53
N GLY A 96 -17.72 12.52 -0.13
CA GLY A 96 -17.44 12.93 -1.52
C GLY A 96 -16.18 13.79 -1.70
N GLN A 97 -15.69 14.41 -0.62
CA GLN A 97 -14.50 15.28 -0.65
C GLN A 97 -13.20 14.52 -0.96
N PRO A 98 -12.83 13.45 -0.24
CA PRO A 98 -11.62 12.70 -0.58
C PRO A 98 -11.69 12.08 -1.98
N LEU A 99 -12.86 11.63 -2.44
CA LEU A 99 -13.03 11.16 -3.83
C LEU A 99 -12.75 12.27 -4.85
N THR A 100 -13.33 13.46 -4.64
CA THR A 100 -13.10 14.61 -5.52
C THR A 100 -11.62 15.02 -5.51
N ALA A 101 -10.97 15.00 -4.35
CA ALA A 101 -9.55 15.28 -4.22
C ALA A 101 -8.69 14.30 -5.01
N LEU A 102 -8.97 12.99 -4.92
CA LEU A 102 -8.31 11.95 -5.72
C LEU A 102 -8.44 12.20 -7.23
N LEU A 103 -9.65 12.48 -7.70
CA LEU A 103 -9.88 12.72 -9.14
C LEU A 103 -9.18 14.00 -9.63
N ASN A 104 -9.15 15.04 -8.81
CA ASN A 104 -8.43 16.28 -9.12
C ASN A 104 -6.92 16.06 -9.18
N ALA A 105 -6.36 15.26 -8.27
CA ALA A 105 -4.97 14.81 -8.37
C ALA A 105 -4.77 13.97 -9.66
N GLY A 106 -5.74 13.14 -10.01
CA GLY A 106 -5.76 12.37 -11.25
C GLY A 106 -5.62 13.22 -12.52
N ASP A 107 -6.20 14.42 -12.55
CA ASP A 107 -6.02 15.34 -13.69
C ASP A 107 -4.56 15.81 -13.84
N LEU A 108 -3.83 15.94 -12.72
CA LEU A 108 -2.38 16.22 -12.73
C LEU A 108 -1.60 15.03 -13.29
N ALA A 109 -1.97 13.81 -12.90
CA ALA A 109 -1.35 12.59 -13.41
C ALA A 109 -1.60 12.43 -14.92
N TYR A 110 -2.82 12.70 -15.37
CA TYR A 110 -3.17 12.70 -16.79
C TYR A 110 -2.35 13.73 -17.57
N THR A 111 -2.21 14.95 -17.06
CA THR A 111 -1.35 15.99 -17.66
C THR A 111 0.10 15.49 -17.82
N GLY A 112 0.64 14.85 -16.79
CA GLY A 112 1.96 14.22 -16.82
C GLY A 112 2.08 13.12 -17.89
N ALA A 113 1.11 12.21 -17.93
CA ALA A 113 1.04 11.12 -18.90
C ALA A 113 0.94 11.62 -20.35
N THR A 114 0.09 12.63 -20.60
CA THR A 114 -0.05 13.26 -21.92
C THR A 114 1.26 13.88 -22.38
N LYS A 115 1.96 14.60 -21.48
CA LYS A 115 3.28 15.16 -21.79
C LYS A 115 4.29 14.06 -22.11
N LEU A 116 4.36 13.03 -21.27
CA LEU A 116 5.25 11.88 -21.46
C LEU A 116 5.03 11.19 -22.81
N ASN A 117 3.76 11.02 -23.21
CA ASN A 117 3.39 10.46 -24.51
C ASN A 117 3.74 11.39 -25.68
N SER A 118 3.54 12.71 -25.54
CA SER A 118 3.92 13.68 -26.58
C SER A 118 5.43 13.68 -26.88
N GLU A 119 6.23 13.29 -25.89
CA GLU A 119 7.68 13.12 -26.00
C GLU A 119 8.08 11.69 -26.43
N LYS A 120 7.12 10.85 -26.82
CA LYS A 120 7.31 9.47 -27.30
C LYS A 120 7.97 8.52 -26.27
N LYS A 121 7.76 8.79 -24.98
CA LYS A 121 8.29 7.97 -23.87
C LYS A 121 7.22 7.09 -23.21
N TRP A 122 5.97 7.16 -23.67
CA TRP A 122 4.88 6.30 -23.21
C TRP A 122 4.89 5.00 -24.00
N ALA A 123 4.95 3.85 -23.32
CA ALA A 123 4.86 2.56 -23.99
C ALA A 123 3.41 2.24 -24.38
N TYR A 124 3.22 1.57 -25.52
CA TYR A 124 1.88 1.29 -26.06
C TYR A 124 1.00 0.41 -25.14
N ASN A 125 1.62 -0.38 -24.26
CA ASN A 125 0.96 -1.28 -23.32
C ASN A 125 0.82 -0.68 -21.91
N TRP A 126 1.08 0.62 -21.75
CA TRP A 126 0.93 1.31 -20.48
C TRP A 126 -0.43 2.01 -20.37
N TYR A 127 -1.00 2.00 -19.17
CA TYR A 127 -2.24 2.70 -18.84
C TYR A 127 -2.02 3.67 -17.69
N LEU A 128 -2.54 4.89 -17.78
CA LEU A 128 -2.65 5.74 -16.60
C LEU A 128 -3.59 5.04 -15.60
N PHE A 129 -3.12 4.78 -14.39
CA PHE A 129 -3.91 4.05 -13.39
C PHE A 129 -3.74 4.66 -12.00
N LEU A 130 -4.77 5.37 -11.58
CA LEU A 130 -4.88 5.92 -10.23
C LEU A 130 -5.15 4.80 -9.22
N PRO A 131 -4.80 4.98 -7.92
CA PRO A 131 -5.09 4.03 -6.83
C PRO A 131 -6.60 3.99 -6.50
N LEU A 132 -7.39 3.56 -7.48
CA LEU A 132 -8.83 3.42 -7.41
C LEU A 132 -9.19 2.25 -6.51
N GLY A 133 -10.30 2.38 -5.78
CA GLY A 133 -10.72 1.35 -4.85
C GLY A 133 -9.97 1.37 -3.51
N MET A 134 -9.07 2.32 -3.25
CA MET A 134 -8.43 2.42 -1.92
C MET A 134 -9.35 3.02 -0.86
N ALA A 135 -9.01 2.83 0.42
CA ALA A 135 -9.65 3.55 1.51
C ALA A 135 -9.43 5.07 1.34
N LEU A 136 -10.52 5.84 1.36
CA LEU A 136 -10.54 7.28 1.09
C LEU A 136 -10.67 8.13 2.36
N GLU A 137 -11.12 7.59 3.47
CA GLU A 137 -11.34 8.34 4.71
C GLU A 137 -10.70 7.66 5.93
N ASN A 138 -11.02 6.38 6.16
CA ASN A 138 -10.61 5.60 7.32
C ASN A 138 -9.25 4.91 7.15
N ARG A 139 -8.32 5.63 6.50
CA ARG A 139 -6.94 5.20 6.31
C ARG A 139 -6.21 5.10 7.65
N LYS A 140 -5.34 4.10 7.76
CA LYS A 140 -4.46 3.85 8.91
C LYS A 140 -3.02 4.18 8.61
N SER A 141 -2.58 4.00 7.38
CA SER A 141 -1.22 4.31 6.92
C SER A 141 -1.20 4.46 5.40
N ILE A 142 -0.08 5.00 4.89
CA ILE A 142 0.17 5.18 3.47
C ILE A 142 1.33 4.29 3.02
N GLU A 143 1.17 3.69 1.84
CA GLU A 143 2.19 2.91 1.16
C GLU A 143 2.66 3.68 -0.07
N LEU A 144 3.90 4.13 -0.06
CA LEU A 144 4.49 4.78 -1.21
C LEU A 144 5.22 3.72 -2.04
N LEU A 145 4.72 3.46 -3.24
CA LEU A 145 5.16 2.40 -4.15
C LEU A 145 5.68 2.95 -5.47
N HIS A 146 6.29 2.06 -6.25
CA HIS A 146 6.89 2.41 -7.52
C HIS A 146 5.82 2.63 -8.60
N PHE A 147 5.11 1.56 -8.96
CA PHE A 147 4.04 1.55 -9.95
C PHE A 147 3.14 0.31 -9.74
N PRO A 148 1.87 0.36 -10.18
CA PRO A 148 0.99 -0.81 -10.13
C PRO A 148 1.25 -1.79 -11.29
N PRO A 149 1.17 -3.11 -11.08
CA PRO A 149 1.22 -4.05 -12.18
C PRO A 149 -0.07 -3.98 -13.03
N ASP A 150 0.08 -4.20 -14.34
CA ASP A 150 -1.00 -4.14 -15.32
C ASP A 150 -2.13 -5.15 -15.08
N TYR A 151 -1.86 -6.31 -14.50
CA TYR A 151 -2.88 -7.29 -14.19
C TYR A 151 -3.82 -6.86 -13.05
N SER A 152 -3.37 -5.99 -12.12
CA SER A 152 -4.25 -5.40 -11.10
C SER A 152 -5.33 -4.52 -11.74
N LEU A 153 -4.98 -3.86 -12.86
CA LEU A 153 -5.93 -3.15 -13.70
C LEU A 153 -6.74 -4.14 -14.56
N THR A 154 -6.08 -4.85 -15.46
CA THR A 154 -6.71 -5.54 -16.59
C THR A 154 -7.43 -6.84 -16.22
N GLN A 155 -6.92 -7.60 -15.25
CA GLN A 155 -7.49 -8.88 -14.85
C GLN A 155 -8.29 -8.75 -13.55
N ALA A 156 -7.68 -8.21 -12.50
CA ALA A 156 -8.28 -8.14 -11.18
C ALA A 156 -9.37 -7.07 -11.10
N GLN A 157 -9.15 -5.90 -11.73
CA GLN A 157 -9.89 -4.66 -11.42
C GLN A 157 -9.82 -4.34 -9.93
N ASP A 158 -8.69 -4.62 -9.30
CA ASP A 158 -8.48 -4.41 -7.90
C ASP A 158 -7.00 -4.06 -7.68
N TYR A 159 -6.77 -2.84 -7.21
CA TYR A 159 -5.43 -2.31 -6.96
C TYR A 159 -4.69 -3.07 -5.85
N LEU A 160 -5.42 -3.71 -4.93
CA LEU A 160 -4.83 -4.53 -3.86
C LEU A 160 -4.70 -6.00 -4.23
N GLU A 161 -5.11 -6.41 -5.43
CA GLU A 161 -4.90 -7.78 -5.92
C GLU A 161 -3.60 -7.84 -6.71
N SER A 162 -2.52 -8.14 -5.99
CA SER A 162 -1.18 -8.35 -6.55
C SER A 162 -0.33 -9.16 -5.59
N ALA A 163 0.67 -9.89 -6.12
CA ALA A 163 1.59 -10.62 -5.27
C ALA A 163 2.26 -9.71 -4.21
N THR A 164 2.62 -8.49 -4.60
CA THR A 164 3.23 -7.47 -3.74
C THR A 164 2.29 -7.08 -2.58
N THR A 165 1.03 -6.76 -2.88
CA THR A 165 0.04 -6.28 -1.90
C THR A 165 -0.50 -7.41 -1.04
N ASP A 166 -0.71 -8.60 -1.60
CA ASP A 166 -1.18 -9.80 -0.88
C ASP A 166 -0.16 -10.28 0.14
N ARG A 167 1.13 -10.26 -0.24
CA ARG A 167 2.21 -10.57 0.69
C ARG A 167 2.23 -9.56 1.84
N TRP A 168 2.16 -8.27 1.53
CA TRP A 168 2.21 -7.25 2.56
C TRP A 168 1.01 -7.31 3.52
N ALA A 169 -0.19 -7.60 3.00
CA ALA A 169 -1.38 -7.88 3.81
C ALA A 169 -1.16 -9.05 4.78
N SER A 170 -0.48 -10.11 4.33
CA SER A 170 -0.13 -11.26 5.17
C SER A 170 0.83 -10.86 6.29
N LEU A 171 1.85 -10.05 6.00
CA LEU A 171 2.78 -9.54 7.03
C LEU A 171 2.11 -8.61 8.04
N LEU A 172 1.14 -7.80 7.61
CA LEU A 172 0.30 -7.01 8.53
C LEU A 172 -0.53 -7.93 9.44
N THR A 173 -1.03 -9.04 8.90
CA THR A 173 -1.78 -10.05 9.66
C THR A 173 -0.90 -10.78 10.67
N ASP A 174 0.32 -11.14 10.31
CA ASP A 174 1.32 -11.70 11.21
C ASP A 174 1.67 -10.73 12.37
N ASN A 175 1.44 -9.42 12.14
CA ASN A 175 1.60 -8.35 13.13
C ASN A 175 0.29 -7.96 13.85
N GLY A 176 -0.75 -8.79 13.74
CA GLY A 176 -1.98 -8.67 14.51
C GLY A 176 -3.03 -7.74 13.90
N VAL A 177 -2.84 -7.24 12.68
CA VAL A 177 -3.92 -6.55 11.95
C VAL A 177 -4.92 -7.61 11.46
N PRO A 178 -6.21 -7.53 11.79
CA PRO A 178 -7.19 -8.46 11.23
C PRO A 178 -7.20 -8.41 9.70
N ALA A 179 -7.23 -9.55 9.02
CA ALA A 179 -7.18 -9.63 7.54
C ALA A 179 -8.22 -8.71 6.86
N ALA A 180 -9.44 -8.64 7.39
CA ALA A 180 -10.50 -7.77 6.88
C ALA A 180 -10.21 -6.25 7.01
N GLN A 181 -9.21 -5.87 7.81
CA GLN A 181 -8.81 -4.49 8.08
C GLN A 181 -7.49 -4.09 7.42
N THR A 182 -6.73 -5.03 6.84
CA THR A 182 -5.46 -4.70 6.17
C THR A 182 -5.61 -3.68 5.04
N PRO A 183 -6.72 -3.63 4.25
CA PRO A 183 -6.85 -2.62 3.20
C PRO A 183 -6.76 -1.17 3.70
N GLY A 184 -7.19 -0.90 4.93
CA GLY A 184 -7.07 0.42 5.54
C GLY A 184 -5.62 0.86 5.81
N TYR A 185 -4.70 -0.11 5.91
CA TYR A 185 -3.25 0.15 6.05
C TYR A 185 -2.56 0.28 4.68
N GLN A 186 -3.16 -0.24 3.62
CA GLN A 186 -2.57 -0.37 2.29
C GLN A 186 -3.07 0.72 1.33
N THR A 187 -3.24 1.96 1.79
CA THR A 187 -3.58 3.04 0.87
C THR A 187 -2.34 3.48 0.08
N ILE A 188 -2.34 3.19 -1.22
CA ILE A 188 -1.16 3.33 -2.07
C ILE A 188 -1.06 4.72 -2.71
N ILE A 189 0.16 5.23 -2.80
CA ILE A 189 0.58 6.29 -3.73
C ILE A 189 1.71 5.73 -4.59
N ASP A 190 1.52 5.71 -5.90
CA ASP A 190 2.59 5.35 -6.83
C ASP A 190 3.35 6.58 -7.32
N ILE A 191 4.68 6.49 -7.32
CA ILE A 191 5.52 7.53 -7.94
C ILE A 191 5.43 7.48 -9.47
N ALA A 192 4.99 6.38 -10.06
CA ALA A 192 4.57 6.31 -11.45
C ALA A 192 3.16 5.71 -11.49
N PRO A 193 2.08 6.51 -11.63
CA PRO A 193 0.71 6.02 -11.70
C PRO A 193 0.41 5.40 -13.07
N ILE A 194 1.23 4.43 -13.46
CA ILE A 194 1.24 3.76 -14.76
C ILE A 194 1.09 2.26 -14.50
N ALA A 195 -0.04 1.68 -14.90
CA ALA A 195 -0.17 0.23 -14.96
C ALA A 195 0.73 -0.29 -16.09
N ALA A 196 1.71 -1.09 -15.71
CA ALA A 196 2.73 -1.63 -16.59
C ALA A 196 3.05 -3.09 -16.23
N PRO A 197 3.70 -3.88 -17.11
CA PRO A 197 4.15 -5.22 -16.77
C PRO A 197 4.96 -5.22 -15.46
N SER A 198 4.80 -6.25 -14.62
CA SER A 198 5.40 -6.29 -13.28
C SER A 198 6.94 -6.21 -13.26
N ASN A 199 7.59 -6.45 -14.39
CA ASN A 199 9.04 -6.33 -14.58
C ASN A 199 9.48 -5.00 -15.26
N ALA A 200 8.57 -4.05 -15.45
CA ALA A 200 8.85 -2.79 -16.16
C ALA A 200 9.59 -1.73 -15.31
N GLY A 201 10.00 -2.06 -14.09
CA GLY A 201 10.56 -1.10 -13.13
C GLY A 201 11.73 -0.30 -13.71
N GLN A 202 12.70 -0.95 -14.34
CA GLN A 202 13.85 -0.29 -14.96
C GLN A 202 13.45 0.66 -16.10
N THR A 203 12.41 0.32 -16.86
CA THR A 203 11.92 1.13 -17.99
C THR A 203 11.25 2.42 -17.52
N LEU A 204 10.78 2.47 -16.27
CA LEU A 204 10.14 3.65 -15.69
C LEU A 204 11.15 4.64 -15.06
N GLU A 205 12.41 4.23 -14.90
CA GLU A 205 13.45 5.11 -14.35
C GLU A 205 13.61 6.39 -15.19
N GLY A 206 13.74 7.52 -14.49
CA GLY A 206 13.83 8.83 -15.13
C GLY A 206 12.48 9.45 -15.57
N LEU A 207 11.37 8.72 -15.45
CA LEU A 207 10.04 9.22 -15.85
C LEU A 207 9.23 9.81 -14.69
N TYR A 208 9.67 9.66 -13.45
CA TYR A 208 8.89 10.11 -12.26
C TYR A 208 8.62 11.60 -12.25
N GLY A 209 9.52 12.41 -12.82
CA GLY A 209 9.42 13.87 -12.85
C GLY A 209 8.16 14.40 -13.54
N TYR A 210 7.57 13.63 -14.47
CA TYR A 210 6.33 14.01 -15.16
C TYR A 210 5.12 14.02 -14.21
N PHE A 211 5.23 13.32 -13.07
CA PHE A 211 4.13 13.14 -12.12
C PHE A 211 4.34 13.90 -10.80
N ASN A 212 5.37 14.75 -10.67
CA ASN A 212 5.68 15.49 -9.43
C ASN A 212 4.47 16.21 -8.82
N ALA A 213 3.68 16.89 -9.64
CA ALA A 213 2.48 17.59 -9.18
C ALA A 213 1.43 16.64 -8.60
N TYR A 214 1.20 15.50 -9.26
CA TYR A 214 0.32 14.44 -8.75
C TYR A 214 0.85 13.85 -7.45
N GLN A 215 2.11 13.40 -7.44
CA GLN A 215 2.71 12.69 -6.31
C GLN A 215 2.71 13.54 -5.04
N THR A 216 3.17 14.80 -5.12
CA THR A 216 3.23 15.70 -3.96
C THR A 216 1.84 16.10 -3.46
N THR A 217 0.86 16.23 -4.38
CA THR A 217 -0.55 16.45 -4.02
C THR A 217 -1.13 15.25 -3.28
N MET A 218 -0.93 14.03 -3.81
CA MET A 218 -1.38 12.79 -3.18
C MET A 218 -0.76 12.59 -1.81
N VAL A 219 0.56 12.81 -1.67
CA VAL A 219 1.23 12.71 -0.37
C VAL A 219 0.61 13.69 0.62
N LYS A 220 0.43 14.96 0.24
CA LYS A 220 -0.21 15.95 1.12
C LYS A 220 -1.63 15.54 1.54
N GLN A 221 -2.45 15.10 0.60
CA GLN A 221 -3.86 14.82 0.84
C GLN A 221 -4.07 13.53 1.63
N LEU A 222 -3.32 12.47 1.33
CA LEU A 222 -3.57 11.15 1.89
C LEU A 222 -2.86 10.92 3.23
N THR A 223 -1.74 11.60 3.49
CA THR A 223 -1.02 11.49 4.78
C THR A 223 -1.68 12.28 5.92
N GLN A 224 -2.91 12.76 5.71
CA GLN A 224 -3.71 13.46 6.70
C GLN A 224 -5.08 12.80 6.83
N THR A 225 -5.57 12.70 8.07
CA THR A 225 -6.96 12.37 8.34
C THR A 225 -7.86 13.58 8.08
N THR A 226 -9.17 13.38 7.99
CA THR A 226 -10.15 14.47 7.92
C THR A 226 -10.02 15.46 9.09
N GLY A 227 -9.55 14.99 10.26
CA GLY A 227 -9.25 15.81 11.44
C GLY A 227 -7.88 16.50 11.43
N GLY A 228 -7.10 16.36 10.36
CA GLY A 228 -5.77 16.97 10.20
C GLY A 228 -4.63 16.25 10.91
N ALA A 229 -4.87 15.07 11.50
CA ALA A 229 -3.81 14.27 12.11
C ALA A 229 -2.96 13.61 11.02
N SER A 230 -1.64 13.55 11.22
CA SER A 230 -0.74 12.88 10.27
C SER A 230 -0.86 11.36 10.36
N LEU A 231 -0.82 10.69 9.20
CA LEU A 231 -0.73 9.25 9.05
C LEU A 231 0.70 8.82 8.70
N PRO A 232 1.18 7.67 9.22
CA PRO A 232 2.51 7.16 8.90
C PRO A 232 2.59 6.68 7.45
N MET A 233 3.79 6.74 6.89
CA MET A 233 4.07 6.26 5.53
C MET A 233 5.20 5.23 5.51
N VAL A 234 5.05 4.18 4.72
CA VAL A 234 6.13 3.24 4.39
C VAL A 234 6.57 3.46 2.94
N ALA A 235 7.88 3.59 2.75
CA ALA A 235 8.53 3.87 1.47
C ALA A 235 9.21 2.61 0.94
N PHE A 236 8.61 1.99 -0.09
CA PHE A 236 8.98 0.67 -0.56
C PHE A 236 9.99 0.70 -1.72
N GLY A 237 11.19 0.16 -1.49
CA GLY A 237 12.18 -0.02 -2.54
C GLY A 237 13.06 1.21 -2.80
N ALA A 238 14.12 1.03 -3.59
CA ALA A 238 15.10 2.09 -3.84
C ALA A 238 14.54 3.27 -4.67
N PRO A 239 13.76 3.06 -5.76
CA PRO A 239 13.20 4.17 -6.55
C PRO A 239 12.37 5.13 -5.70
N VAL A 240 11.54 4.60 -4.81
CA VAL A 240 10.70 5.39 -3.90
C VAL A 240 11.52 6.15 -2.86
N ARG A 241 12.52 5.50 -2.25
CA ARG A 241 13.39 6.17 -1.26
C ARG A 241 14.22 7.28 -1.90
N ASN A 242 14.66 7.09 -3.15
CA ASN A 242 15.33 8.13 -3.96
C ASN A 242 14.38 9.26 -4.33
N TRP A 243 13.12 8.95 -4.63
CA TRP A 243 12.09 9.95 -4.86
C TRP A 243 11.87 10.83 -3.62
N ILE A 244 11.80 10.25 -2.42
CA ILE A 244 11.70 11.01 -1.16
C ILE A 244 12.90 11.96 -1.00
N LYS A 245 14.12 11.49 -1.26
CA LYS A 245 15.31 12.33 -1.21
C LYS A 245 15.23 13.50 -2.18
N THR A 246 14.70 13.25 -3.38
CA THR A 246 14.56 14.27 -4.43
C THR A 246 13.51 15.32 -4.07
N GLN A 247 12.35 14.91 -3.56
CA GLN A 247 11.24 15.82 -3.29
C GLN A 247 11.33 16.53 -1.93
N TYR A 248 11.91 15.87 -0.93
CA TYR A 248 11.89 16.32 0.46
C TYR A 248 13.28 16.45 1.10
N GLY A 249 14.35 16.11 0.38
CA GLY A 249 15.74 16.17 0.89
C GLY A 249 16.08 15.09 1.93
N GLN A 250 15.16 14.16 2.21
CA GLN A 250 15.34 13.15 3.25
C GLN A 250 15.94 11.86 2.69
N THR A 251 16.98 11.34 3.33
CA THR A 251 17.52 10.01 3.00
C THR A 251 16.87 8.97 3.90
N VAL A 252 16.24 7.97 3.30
CA VAL A 252 15.53 6.90 4.03
C VAL A 252 16.16 5.56 3.67
N ASN A 253 16.73 4.87 4.66
CA ASN A 253 17.28 3.53 4.50
C ASN A 253 16.22 2.45 4.77
N VAL A 254 16.47 1.19 4.39
CA VAL A 254 15.64 0.07 4.85
C VAL A 254 15.73 0.00 6.37
N LEU A 255 14.58 0.00 7.05
CA LEU A 255 14.45 0.21 8.49
C LEU A 255 15.09 1.52 9.00
N GLY A 256 15.19 2.52 8.13
CA GLY A 256 15.56 3.88 8.46
C GLY A 256 14.32 4.76 8.61
N LEU A 257 14.31 5.62 9.61
CA LEU A 257 13.26 6.61 9.82
C LEU A 257 13.66 7.96 9.23
N ALA A 258 12.67 8.66 8.70
CA ALA A 258 12.76 10.07 8.36
C ALA A 258 11.45 10.79 8.69
N THR A 259 11.45 12.11 8.55
CA THR A 259 10.23 12.91 8.60
C THR A 259 10.20 13.80 7.38
N ILE A 260 9.15 13.70 6.58
CA ILE A 260 8.91 14.61 5.46
C ILE A 260 7.86 15.65 5.88
N THR A 261 7.88 16.82 5.26
CA THR A 261 6.85 17.85 5.46
C THR A 261 6.29 18.25 4.10
N PRO A 262 5.11 17.74 3.70
CA PRO A 262 4.44 18.19 2.49
C PRO A 262 4.16 19.69 2.54
N ALA A 263 4.21 20.37 1.39
CA ALA A 263 4.04 21.83 1.35
C ALA A 263 2.65 22.26 1.89
N GLY A 264 2.65 23.01 2.99
CA GLY A 264 1.42 23.39 3.70
C GLY A 264 0.68 22.18 4.29
N GLY A 265 1.40 21.11 4.61
CA GLY A 265 0.91 19.92 5.31
C GLY A 265 1.60 19.75 6.67
N THR A 266 1.26 18.67 7.36
CA THR A 266 1.83 18.29 8.65
C THR A 266 3.04 17.38 8.48
N PRO A 267 4.00 17.37 9.43
CA PRO A 267 5.10 16.41 9.42
C PRO A 267 4.58 14.96 9.37
N VAL A 268 5.17 14.16 8.48
CA VAL A 268 4.79 12.75 8.25
C VAL A 268 5.96 11.86 8.64
N PRO A 269 5.78 10.92 9.58
CA PRO A 269 6.81 9.92 9.87
C PRO A 269 6.88 8.91 8.73
N VAL A 270 8.10 8.69 8.21
CA VAL A 270 8.36 7.79 7.09
C VAL A 270 9.33 6.69 7.52
N LEU A 271 8.97 5.44 7.24
CA LEU A 271 9.86 4.30 7.35
C LEU A 271 10.27 3.82 5.95
N GLY A 272 11.56 3.59 5.71
CA GLY A 272 12.02 2.91 4.51
C GLY A 272 11.92 1.39 4.65
N SER A 273 11.48 0.71 3.60
CA SER A 273 11.36 -0.74 3.55
C SER A 273 11.98 -1.29 2.26
N ASN A 274 12.26 -2.60 2.23
CA ASN A 274 12.44 -3.29 0.96
C ASN A 274 11.15 -3.18 0.14
N HIS A 275 11.24 -3.30 -1.18
CA HIS A 275 10.03 -3.49 -1.97
C HIS A 275 9.39 -4.86 -1.59
N PRO A 276 8.06 -5.01 -1.46
CA PRO A 276 7.48 -6.26 -0.94
C PRO A 276 7.80 -7.47 -1.82
N SER A 277 8.06 -7.28 -3.12
CA SER A 277 8.47 -8.36 -4.03
C SER A 277 9.96 -8.72 -3.96
N TYR A 278 10.80 -7.89 -3.34
CA TYR A 278 12.25 -8.09 -3.30
C TYR A 278 12.64 -9.41 -2.64
N ILE A 279 11.80 -9.96 -1.75
CA ILE A 279 12.06 -11.24 -1.11
C ILE A 279 12.20 -12.40 -2.10
N TRP A 280 11.47 -12.39 -3.22
CA TRP A 280 11.57 -13.45 -4.22
C TRP A 280 12.87 -13.37 -4.98
N TYR A 281 13.34 -12.16 -5.27
CA TYR A 281 14.68 -11.94 -5.85
C TYR A 281 15.77 -12.36 -4.86
N ALA A 282 15.68 -11.90 -3.60
CA ALA A 282 16.67 -12.20 -2.58
C ALA A 282 16.75 -13.70 -2.24
N ALA A 283 15.64 -14.42 -2.36
CA ALA A 283 15.55 -15.86 -2.11
C ALA A 283 15.71 -16.71 -3.39
N ASP A 284 15.98 -16.12 -4.54
CA ASP A 284 16.23 -16.90 -5.76
C ASP A 284 17.68 -17.38 -5.78
N LYS A 285 17.90 -18.70 -5.80
CA LYS A 285 19.24 -19.32 -5.85
C LYS A 285 19.99 -18.99 -7.13
N ASP A 286 19.28 -18.66 -8.21
CA ASP A 286 19.92 -18.35 -9.49
C ASP A 286 20.65 -16.99 -9.42
N ASN A 287 20.31 -16.13 -8.45
CA ASN A 287 21.07 -14.92 -8.10
C ASN A 287 22.33 -15.20 -7.26
N TYR A 288 22.61 -16.46 -6.92
CA TYR A 288 23.74 -16.88 -6.07
C TYR A 288 24.48 -18.09 -6.64
N ASP A 289 24.66 -18.18 -7.96
CA ASP A 289 25.36 -19.29 -8.62
C ASP A 289 24.74 -20.67 -8.33
N GLY A 290 23.43 -20.71 -8.05
CA GLY A 290 22.70 -21.91 -7.66
C GLY A 290 22.81 -22.30 -6.18
N ASP A 291 23.45 -21.47 -5.34
CA ASP A 291 23.62 -21.70 -3.91
C ASP A 291 22.34 -21.34 -3.12
N GLU A 292 21.52 -22.36 -2.86
CA GLU A 292 20.27 -22.21 -2.10
C GLU A 292 20.50 -21.73 -0.66
N ALA A 293 21.61 -22.10 -0.03
CA ALA A 293 21.91 -21.69 1.34
C ALA A 293 22.20 -20.18 1.44
N LYS A 294 22.89 -19.61 0.44
CA LYS A 294 23.07 -18.15 0.34
C LYS A 294 21.76 -17.42 0.05
N ALA A 295 20.95 -17.97 -0.84
CA ALA A 295 19.64 -17.41 -1.16
C ALA A 295 18.70 -17.43 0.05
N ASP A 296 18.69 -18.53 0.81
CA ASP A 296 17.94 -18.64 2.06
C ASP A 296 18.43 -17.62 3.10
N ALA A 297 19.75 -17.47 3.28
CA ALA A 297 20.29 -16.50 4.22
C ALA A 297 19.88 -15.05 3.87
N ALA A 298 19.89 -14.69 2.57
CA ALA A 298 19.42 -13.39 2.11
C ALA A 298 17.90 -13.23 2.26
N GLY A 299 17.12 -14.24 1.86
CA GLY A 299 15.67 -14.26 1.99
C GLY A 299 15.19 -14.17 3.45
N LEU A 300 15.84 -14.88 4.38
CA LEU A 300 15.58 -14.80 5.82
C LEU A 300 15.81 -13.39 6.36
N LYS A 301 16.88 -12.72 5.91
CA LYS A 301 17.19 -11.35 6.30
C LYS A 301 16.14 -10.36 5.81
N VAL A 302 15.72 -10.48 4.55
CA VAL A 302 14.64 -9.67 3.98
C VAL A 302 13.32 -9.94 4.74
N MET A 303 13.01 -11.20 5.06
CA MET A 303 11.81 -11.53 5.85
C MET A 303 11.81 -10.82 7.21
N GLY A 304 12.93 -10.86 7.94
CA GLY A 304 13.05 -10.17 9.23
C GLY A 304 12.89 -8.65 9.11
N GLN A 305 13.41 -8.05 8.05
CA GLN A 305 13.24 -6.62 7.77
C GLN A 305 11.78 -6.27 7.45
N ASP A 306 11.15 -7.03 6.57
CA ASP A 306 9.79 -6.77 6.13
C ASP A 306 8.77 -6.97 7.26
N LEU A 307 8.93 -8.03 8.08
CA LEU A 307 8.12 -8.22 9.29
C LEU A 307 8.28 -7.05 10.28
N SER A 308 9.50 -6.52 10.43
CA SER A 308 9.76 -5.36 11.29
C SER A 308 9.11 -4.08 10.75
N ALA A 309 9.11 -3.88 9.44
CA ALA A 309 8.48 -2.73 8.80
C ALA A 309 6.94 -2.82 8.82
N ALA A 310 6.37 -4.00 8.54
CA ALA A 310 4.93 -4.23 8.66
C ALA A 310 4.46 -4.08 10.12
N CYS A 311 5.23 -4.56 11.09
CA CYS A 311 5.01 -4.31 12.52
C CYS A 311 4.94 -2.81 12.84
N TRP A 312 5.88 -2.04 12.30
CA TRP A 312 5.93 -0.59 12.52
C TRP A 312 4.69 0.08 11.94
N GLN A 313 4.31 -0.27 10.71
CA GLN A 313 3.12 0.26 10.05
C GLN A 313 1.85 -0.10 10.82
N ALA A 314 1.70 -1.34 11.26
CA ALA A 314 0.58 -1.81 12.07
C ALA A 314 0.46 -1.02 13.39
N GLY A 315 1.56 -0.85 14.13
CA GLY A 315 1.57 -0.11 15.38
C GLY A 315 1.29 1.38 15.21
N MET A 316 1.96 2.02 14.24
CA MET A 316 1.78 3.45 13.96
C MET A 316 0.37 3.77 13.44
N GLY A 317 -0.20 2.89 12.61
CA GLY A 317 -1.51 3.10 12.00
C GLY A 317 -2.68 2.74 12.92
N SER A 318 -2.50 1.80 13.85
CA SER A 318 -3.54 1.44 14.82
C SER A 318 -3.65 2.46 15.97
N LYS A 319 -2.57 3.16 16.31
CA LYS A 319 -2.52 4.13 17.41
C LYS A 319 -1.85 5.44 16.98
N PRO A 320 -2.64 6.46 16.56
CA PRO A 320 -2.13 7.79 16.26
C PRO A 320 -1.32 8.38 17.42
N GLY A 321 -0.22 9.07 17.10
CA GLY A 321 0.68 9.67 18.08
C GLY A 321 1.70 8.70 18.71
N THR A 322 1.76 7.44 18.26
CA THR A 322 2.84 6.51 18.63
C THR A 322 4.20 7.08 18.22
N ASP A 323 5.21 6.93 19.08
CA ASP A 323 6.57 7.39 18.78
C ASP A 323 7.21 6.48 17.71
N PRO A 324 7.62 7.02 16.53
CA PRO A 324 8.16 6.22 15.44
C PRO A 324 9.40 5.41 15.80
N THR A 325 10.30 5.99 16.60
CA THR A 325 11.57 5.36 16.97
C THR A 325 11.36 4.22 17.95
N THR A 326 10.56 4.45 18.99
CA THR A 326 10.21 3.43 19.99
C THR A 326 9.50 2.25 19.32
N GLN A 327 8.53 2.52 18.43
CA GLN A 327 7.83 1.48 17.69
C GLN A 327 8.78 0.65 16.82
N LEU A 328 9.70 1.29 16.08
CA LEU A 328 10.63 0.57 15.21
C LEU A 328 11.61 -0.29 16.02
N ASN A 329 12.14 0.24 17.13
CA ASN A 329 13.03 -0.50 18.02
C ASN A 329 12.33 -1.73 18.61
N GLN A 330 11.07 -1.59 19.02
CA GLN A 330 10.28 -2.71 19.50
C GLN A 330 10.06 -3.76 18.39
N CYS A 331 9.69 -3.33 17.18
CA CYS A 331 9.43 -4.23 16.06
C CYS A 331 10.67 -5.00 15.61
N THR A 332 11.82 -4.33 15.51
CA THR A 332 13.09 -4.97 15.17
C THR A 332 13.56 -5.93 16.26
N GLN A 333 13.42 -5.56 17.53
CA GLN A 333 13.69 -6.45 18.65
C GLN A 333 12.79 -7.70 18.62
N THR A 334 11.50 -7.54 18.32
CA THR A 334 10.56 -8.65 18.20
C THR A 334 11.00 -9.60 17.09
N TRP A 335 11.11 -9.14 15.84
CA TRP A 335 11.25 -10.05 14.70
C TRP A 335 12.68 -10.51 14.44
N GLN A 336 13.68 -9.68 14.75
CA GLN A 336 15.07 -10.01 14.41
C GLN A 336 15.85 -10.60 15.60
N VAL A 337 15.27 -10.60 16.81
CA VAL A 337 15.95 -11.08 18.02
C VAL A 337 15.09 -12.06 18.81
N THR A 338 13.90 -11.65 19.27
CA THR A 338 13.08 -12.45 20.19
C THR A 338 12.27 -13.54 19.49
N GLN A 339 11.78 -13.29 18.27
CA GLN A 339 10.97 -14.19 17.45
C GLN A 339 11.67 -14.58 16.14
N LYS A 340 13.00 -14.60 16.11
CA LYS A 340 13.80 -14.95 14.93
C LYS A 340 13.49 -16.36 14.39
N GLU A 341 13.13 -17.30 15.26
CA GLU A 341 12.67 -18.64 14.89
C GLU A 341 11.34 -18.55 14.12
N LYS A 342 10.42 -17.69 14.56
CA LYS A 342 9.16 -17.47 13.84
C LYS A 342 9.36 -16.80 12.50
N THR A 343 10.27 -15.82 12.41
CA THR A 343 10.70 -15.24 11.14
C THR A 343 11.21 -16.31 10.17
N CYS A 344 11.98 -17.28 10.67
CA CYS A 344 12.45 -18.40 9.87
C CYS A 344 11.29 -19.28 9.37
N GLU A 345 10.37 -19.68 10.25
CA GLU A 345 9.22 -20.49 9.86
C GLU A 345 8.37 -19.78 8.80
N LEU A 346 8.11 -18.48 8.98
CA LEU A 346 7.35 -17.68 8.01
C LEU A 346 8.07 -17.61 6.66
N PHE A 347 9.39 -17.46 6.64
CA PHE A 347 10.16 -17.53 5.40
C PHE A 347 9.98 -18.87 4.69
N TYR A 348 10.23 -19.99 5.36
CA TYR A 348 10.17 -21.30 4.72
C TYR A 348 8.76 -21.72 4.30
N THR A 349 7.74 -21.35 5.08
CA THR A 349 6.34 -21.63 4.72
C THR A 349 5.86 -20.77 3.55
N THR A 350 6.15 -19.46 3.57
CA THR A 350 5.58 -18.54 2.58
C THR A 350 6.41 -18.42 1.30
N ILE A 351 7.73 -18.58 1.38
CA ILE A 351 8.65 -18.42 0.24
C ILE A 351 9.07 -19.77 -0.32
N ARG A 352 9.50 -20.71 0.52
CA ARG A 352 9.89 -22.08 0.08
C ARG A 352 8.72 -23.06 0.00
N LYS A 353 7.53 -22.65 0.42
CA LYS A 353 6.29 -23.45 0.36
C LYS A 353 6.38 -24.77 1.14
N LEU A 354 7.22 -24.82 2.17
CA LEU A 354 7.26 -25.95 3.10
C LEU A 354 5.99 -25.98 3.96
N THR A 355 5.61 -27.17 4.43
CA THR A 355 4.60 -27.30 5.48
C THR A 355 5.11 -26.66 6.78
N PRO A 356 4.22 -26.26 7.73
CA PRO A 356 4.65 -25.74 9.02
C PRO A 356 5.62 -26.66 9.77
N GLU A 357 5.38 -27.98 9.71
CA GLU A 357 6.23 -28.98 10.37
C GLU A 357 7.61 -29.08 9.71
N GLU A 358 7.68 -29.04 8.38
CA GLU A 358 8.95 -29.03 7.65
C GLU A 358 9.73 -27.74 7.88
N ALA A 359 9.06 -26.59 7.86
CA ALA A 359 9.67 -25.30 8.14
C ALA A 359 10.28 -25.26 9.55
N ALA A 360 9.54 -25.72 10.57
CA ALA A 360 10.03 -25.80 11.94
C ALA A 360 11.27 -26.70 12.05
N LYS A 361 11.26 -27.87 11.39
CA LYS A 361 12.42 -28.78 11.34
C LYS A 361 13.62 -28.14 10.64
N THR A 362 13.42 -27.47 9.52
CA THR A 362 14.47 -26.76 8.78
C THR A 362 15.09 -25.65 9.64
N CYS A 363 14.26 -24.86 10.33
CA CYS A 363 14.69 -23.81 11.25
C CYS A 363 15.43 -24.34 12.48
N ASP A 364 15.20 -25.60 12.87
CA ASP A 364 15.87 -26.22 14.00
C ASP A 364 17.29 -26.73 13.67
N THR A 365 17.65 -26.79 12.39
CA THR A 365 18.96 -27.29 11.95
C THR A 365 20.12 -26.41 12.46
N PRO A 366 21.30 -26.98 12.75
CA PRO A 366 22.46 -26.21 13.19
C PRO A 366 22.87 -25.11 12.20
N ALA A 367 22.77 -25.39 10.90
CA ALA A 367 23.10 -24.44 9.83
C ALA A 367 22.22 -23.18 9.93
N ILE A 368 20.90 -23.34 10.08
CA ILE A 368 19.99 -22.19 10.17
C ILE A 368 20.11 -21.49 11.52
N LYS A 369 20.19 -22.24 12.64
CA LYS A 369 20.34 -21.65 13.98
C LYS A 369 21.55 -20.73 14.11
N THR A 370 22.65 -21.03 13.43
CA THR A 370 23.85 -20.16 13.43
C THR A 370 23.66 -18.88 12.62
N GLN A 371 22.73 -18.86 11.66
CA GLN A 371 22.41 -17.69 10.85
C GLN A 371 21.39 -16.75 11.50
N LEU A 372 20.42 -17.28 12.27
CA LEU A 372 19.34 -16.46 12.86
C LEU A 372 19.83 -15.24 13.68
N PRO A 373 20.94 -15.29 14.45
CA PRO A 373 21.48 -14.11 15.11
C PRO A 373 21.94 -12.98 14.17
N GLN A 374 22.11 -13.25 12.87
CA GLN A 374 22.52 -12.27 11.85
C GLN A 374 21.35 -11.45 11.30
N LEU A 375 20.10 -11.79 11.63
CA LEU A 375 18.93 -11.01 11.20
C LEU A 375 19.01 -9.54 11.66
N LYS A 376 19.55 -9.30 12.87
CA LYS A 376 19.75 -7.96 13.42
C LYS A 376 20.89 -7.15 12.79
N ALA A 377 21.74 -7.78 11.98
CA ALA A 377 22.85 -7.10 11.34
C ALA A 377 22.35 -6.30 10.13
N PRO A 378 22.83 -5.07 9.87
CA PRO A 378 22.48 -4.33 8.67
C PRO A 378 22.74 -5.14 7.41
N MET A 379 21.84 -5.06 6.40
CA MET A 379 22.08 -5.67 5.10
C MET A 379 22.90 -4.71 4.23
N PRO A 380 23.95 -5.18 3.53
CA PRO A 380 24.48 -4.43 2.41
C PRO A 380 23.34 -4.21 1.42
N LEU A 381 23.04 -2.96 1.06
CA LEU A 381 22.07 -2.69 0.01
C LEU A 381 22.61 -3.28 -1.31
N PRO A 382 21.78 -3.93 -2.16
CA PRO A 382 22.22 -4.30 -3.50
C PRO A 382 22.71 -3.05 -4.25
N ALA A 383 23.77 -3.21 -5.03
CA ALA A 383 24.39 -2.12 -5.79
C ALA A 383 23.49 -1.60 -6.94
N GLU A 384 22.49 -2.39 -7.33
CA GLU A 384 21.57 -2.07 -8.42
C GLU A 384 20.12 -1.95 -7.92
N PRO A 385 19.31 -1.06 -8.54
CA PRO A 385 17.88 -0.95 -8.27
C PRO A 385 17.18 -2.23 -8.73
N VAL A 386 16.56 -2.93 -7.79
CA VAL A 386 15.55 -3.98 -8.05
C VAL A 386 14.17 -3.40 -7.86
#